data_AF-A0AAV4FAY3-F1
#
_entry.id   AF-A0AAV4FAY3-F1
#
_cell.length_a   1.000
_cell.length_b   1.000
_cell.length_c   1.000
_cell.angle_alpha   90.00
_cell.angle_beta   90.00
_cell.angle_gamma   90.00
#
_symmetry.space_group_name_H-M   'P 1'
#
loop_
_entity.id
_entity.type
_entity.pdbx_description
1 polymer ?
#
loop_
_entity_poly.entity_id
_entity_poly.type
_entity_poly.pdbx_seq_one_letter_code
_entity_poly.pdbx_strand_id
1 'polypeptide(L)'
;MDAACSGKFQFAIDRGGTFTDVWARCPNGKVRVMKLLSEDPANYPDAPKEAIRRIIQQETKSDGIWIDTSQIDWIRMGTTVATNALLERKGEPMALVITKGFRDLLHIGNQSRPNIFDLEIVSPEHLYEDVVEVEERLVLHQPSCQLSVNAEVVVGTTGEKVSGVLTFVFYLTFNLITNAEMAVGTTVDMVSGVVTFVPDLTW
;
A
#
# COMPACT_ATOMS: atom_id res chain seq x y z
N MET A 1 -29.23 -12.81 7.50
CA MET A 1 -28.64 -12.77 8.85
C MET A 1 -28.25 -11.34 9.11
N ASP A 2 -29.08 -10.60 9.83
CA ASP A 2 -28.79 -9.21 10.17
C ASP A 2 -27.67 -9.20 11.21
N ALA A 3 -26.52 -8.66 10.81
CA ALA A 3 -25.42 -8.45 11.74
C ALA A 3 -25.92 -7.57 12.89
N ALA A 4 -25.88 -8.12 14.12
CA ALA A 4 -26.25 -7.40 15.34
C ALA A 4 -25.56 -6.03 15.37
N CYS A 5 -26.29 -4.97 15.71
CA CYS A 5 -25.71 -3.64 15.88
C CYS A 5 -24.61 -3.72 16.95
N SER A 6 -23.37 -3.40 16.58
CA SER A 6 -22.22 -3.46 17.49
C SER A 6 -22.23 -2.38 18.57
N GLY A 7 -23.30 -1.58 18.67
CA GLY A 7 -23.41 -0.44 19.58
C GLY A 7 -22.40 0.67 19.28
N LYS A 8 -21.72 0.60 18.12
CA LYS A 8 -20.63 1.48 17.69
C LYS A 8 -20.83 1.91 16.24
N PHE A 9 -20.12 2.94 15.82
CA PHE A 9 -20.14 3.43 14.44
C PHE A 9 -19.30 2.55 13.52
N GLN A 10 -19.78 2.35 12.30
CA GLN A 10 -19.11 1.63 11.23
C GLN A 10 -19.07 2.51 9.99
N PHE A 11 -17.91 2.66 9.35
CA PHE A 11 -17.73 3.56 8.21
C PHE A 11 -17.14 2.85 7.00
N ALA A 12 -17.79 3.01 5.84
CA ALA A 12 -17.22 2.70 4.54
C ALA A 12 -17.03 4.00 3.76
N ILE A 13 -15.80 4.30 3.37
CA ILE A 13 -15.39 5.56 2.74
C ILE A 13 -14.77 5.25 1.40
N ASP A 14 -15.19 5.95 0.35
CA ASP A 14 -14.57 5.92 -0.97
C ASP A 14 -14.08 7.33 -1.33
N ARG A 15 -12.75 7.52 -1.29
CA ARG A 15 -12.13 8.79 -1.69
C ARG A 15 -11.87 8.79 -3.20
N GLY A 16 -12.72 9.50 -3.92
CA GLY A 16 -12.54 9.86 -5.33
C GLY A 16 -11.54 11.00 -5.54
N GLY A 17 -11.26 11.33 -6.80
CA GLY A 17 -10.50 12.53 -7.15
C GLY A 17 -11.25 13.83 -6.80
N THR A 18 -12.55 13.90 -7.07
CA THR A 18 -13.36 15.12 -6.81
C THR A 18 -14.18 15.04 -5.54
N PHE A 19 -14.75 13.87 -5.24
CA PHE A 19 -15.64 13.69 -4.10
C PHE A 19 -15.23 12.49 -3.25
N THR A 20 -15.48 12.60 -1.95
CA THR A 20 -15.41 11.50 -1.00
C THR A 20 -16.82 11.08 -0.63
N ASP A 21 -17.18 9.85 -0.95
CA ASP A 21 -18.47 9.25 -0.62
C ASP A 21 -18.33 8.43 0.67
N VAL A 22 -19.23 8.66 1.61
CA VAL A 22 -19.20 8.03 2.94
C VAL A 22 -20.53 7.39 3.24
N TRP A 23 -20.49 6.11 3.57
CA TRP A 23 -21.58 5.37 4.19
C TRP A 23 -21.22 5.09 5.64
N ALA A 24 -22.17 5.29 6.55
CA ALA A 24 -22.01 4.96 7.95
C ALA A 24 -23.22 4.24 8.51
N ARG A 25 -22.98 3.23 9.35
CA ARG A 25 -23.99 2.67 10.25
C ARG A 25 -23.72 3.16 11.65
N CYS A 26 -24.73 3.78 12.25
CA CYS A 26 -24.69 4.34 13.59
C CYS A 26 -24.97 3.26 14.64
N PRO A 27 -24.61 3.50 15.93
CA PRO A 27 -24.87 2.57 17.03
C PRO A 27 -26.33 2.11 17.16
N ASN A 28 -27.27 2.97 16.82
CA ASN A 28 -28.71 2.74 16.85
C ASN A 28 -29.25 2.01 15.59
N GLY A 29 -28.36 1.57 14.69
CA GLY A 29 -28.71 0.93 13.42
C GLY A 29 -29.11 1.89 12.30
N LYS A 30 -29.21 3.19 12.56
CA LYS A 30 -29.48 4.19 11.53
C LYS A 30 -28.34 4.26 10.53
N VAL A 31 -28.67 4.47 9.27
CA VAL A 31 -27.69 4.67 8.20
C VAL A 31 -27.57 6.16 7.89
N ARG A 32 -26.33 6.63 7.72
CA ARG A 32 -25.98 7.95 7.21
C ARG A 32 -25.18 7.81 5.92
N VAL A 33 -25.46 8.68 4.98
CA VAL A 33 -24.69 8.83 3.76
C VAL A 33 -24.28 10.29 3.64
N MET A 34 -23.03 10.54 3.29
CA MET A 34 -22.47 11.87 3.13
C MET A 34 -21.56 11.90 1.91
N LYS A 35 -21.57 13.02 1.22
CA LYS A 35 -20.65 13.32 0.11
C LYS A 35 -19.97 14.63 0.42
N LEU A 36 -18.64 14.65 0.39
CA LEU A 36 -17.82 15.83 0.55
C LEU A 36 -16.95 16.03 -0.69
N LEU A 37 -16.48 17.26 -0.93
CA LEU A 37 -15.37 17.45 -1.86
C LEU A 37 -14.14 16.73 -1.29
N SER A 38 -13.40 16.02 -2.13
CA SER A 38 -12.17 15.33 -1.70
C SER A 38 -11.10 16.29 -1.22
N GLU A 39 -11.08 17.51 -1.77
CA GLU A 39 -10.19 18.59 -1.42
C GLU A 39 -10.98 19.89 -1.26
N ASP A 40 -10.94 20.46 -0.06
CA ASP A 40 -11.58 21.74 0.27
C ASP A 40 -10.85 22.38 1.48
N PRO A 41 -9.58 22.79 1.30
CA PRO A 41 -8.72 23.23 2.39
C PRO A 41 -9.23 24.49 3.12
N ALA A 42 -10.16 25.23 2.52
CA ALA A 42 -10.81 26.38 3.15
C ALA A 42 -11.77 25.97 4.28
N ASN A 43 -12.34 24.76 4.21
CA ASN A 43 -13.36 24.29 5.15
C ASN A 43 -12.88 23.13 6.03
N TYR A 44 -12.05 22.23 5.51
CA TYR A 44 -11.51 21.08 6.25
C TYR A 44 -10.21 20.54 5.61
N PRO A 45 -9.27 20.04 6.42
CA PRO A 45 -7.99 19.54 5.92
C PRO A 45 -8.08 18.17 5.24
N ASP A 46 -9.08 17.35 5.59
CA ASP A 46 -9.24 15.99 5.07
C ASP A 46 -10.71 15.55 5.08
N ALA A 47 -11.23 15.16 3.92
CA ALA A 47 -12.63 14.81 3.73
C ALA A 47 -13.07 13.55 4.51
N PRO A 48 -12.32 12.43 4.53
CA PRO A 48 -12.62 11.27 5.37
C PRO A 48 -12.77 11.62 6.86
N LYS A 49 -11.78 12.31 7.45
CA LYS A 49 -11.83 12.73 8.86
C LYS A 49 -13.03 13.65 9.12
N GLU A 50 -13.28 14.60 8.22
CA GLU A 50 -14.39 15.53 8.35
C GLU A 50 -15.75 14.84 8.29
N ALA A 51 -15.94 13.87 7.39
CA ALA A 51 -17.18 13.13 7.28
C ALA A 51 -17.48 12.31 8.54
N ILE A 52 -16.47 11.63 9.09
CA ILE A 52 -16.58 10.90 10.37
C ILE A 52 -16.99 11.86 11.48
N ARG A 53 -16.30 13.00 11.60
CA ARG A 53 -16.59 14.04 12.60
C ARG A 53 -18.04 14.51 12.50
N ARG A 54 -18.50 14.93 11.31
CA ARG A 54 -19.87 15.43 11.10
C ARG A 54 -20.92 14.38 11.44
N ILE A 55 -20.72 13.12 11.05
CA ILE A 55 -21.69 12.05 11.32
C ILE A 55 -21.78 11.76 12.82
N ILE A 56 -20.64 11.66 13.52
CA ILE A 56 -20.64 11.44 14.97
C ILE A 56 -21.29 12.61 15.69
N GLN A 57 -20.96 13.86 15.34
CA GLN A 57 -21.58 15.05 15.95
C GLN A 57 -23.09 15.08 15.73
N GLN A 58 -23.57 14.78 14.52
CA GLN A 58 -25.00 14.77 14.21
C GLN A 58 -25.78 13.70 15.00
N GLU A 59 -25.17 12.54 15.27
CA GLU A 59 -25.85 11.44 15.97
C GLU A 59 -25.69 11.50 17.49
N THR A 60 -24.57 12.02 17.99
CA THR A 60 -24.31 12.18 19.43
C THR A 60 -24.74 13.54 19.98
N LYS A 61 -25.06 14.51 19.10
CA LYS A 61 -25.31 15.92 19.45
C LYS A 61 -24.15 16.53 20.25
N SER A 62 -22.93 16.11 19.94
CA SER A 62 -21.72 16.66 20.56
C SER A 62 -21.17 17.82 19.72
N ASP A 63 -20.68 18.86 20.39
CA ASP A 63 -20.04 20.03 19.75
C ASP A 63 -18.50 19.88 19.71
N GLY A 64 -17.98 18.72 20.12
CA GLY A 64 -16.54 18.47 20.23
C GLY A 64 -15.86 18.39 18.86
N ILE A 65 -14.71 19.05 18.73
CA ILE A 65 -13.86 18.98 17.51
C ILE A 65 -13.19 17.60 17.38
N TRP A 66 -12.94 16.93 18.52
CA TRP A 66 -12.22 15.67 18.59
C TRP A 66 -13.11 14.46 18.30
N ILE A 67 -12.61 13.55 17.47
CA ILE A 67 -13.25 12.27 17.17
C ILE A 67 -12.83 11.27 18.25
N ASP A 68 -13.78 10.86 19.11
CA ASP A 68 -13.57 9.75 20.04
C ASP A 68 -13.63 8.42 19.28
N THR A 69 -12.45 7.86 19.01
CA THR A 69 -12.31 6.61 18.25
C THR A 69 -12.82 5.38 19.00
N SER A 70 -13.02 5.46 20.32
CA SER A 70 -13.56 4.32 21.10
C SER A 70 -14.99 3.94 20.70
N GLN A 71 -15.72 4.90 20.12
CA GLN A 71 -17.08 4.74 19.61
C GLN A 71 -17.13 4.14 18.20
N ILE A 72 -15.98 3.93 17.57
CA ILE A 72 -15.87 3.37 16.21
C ILE A 72 -15.50 1.89 16.32
N ASP A 73 -16.22 1.06 15.57
CA ASP A 73 -15.98 -0.37 15.44
C ASP A 73 -14.94 -0.62 14.35
N TRP A 74 -15.19 -0.11 13.15
CA TRP A 74 -14.25 -0.17 12.03
C TRP A 74 -14.45 0.97 11.04
N ILE A 75 -13.38 1.26 10.32
CA ILE A 75 -13.35 2.14 9.16
C ILE A 75 -12.75 1.33 8.02
N ARG A 76 -13.48 1.24 6.91
CA ARG A 76 -12.98 0.69 5.65
C ARG A 76 -12.87 1.84 4.67
N MET A 77 -11.68 2.07 4.14
CA MET A 77 -11.43 3.15 3.20
C MET A 77 -10.89 2.58 1.89
N GLY A 78 -11.62 2.82 0.81
CA GLY A 78 -11.13 2.75 -0.56
C GLY A 78 -10.70 4.14 -1.03
N THR A 79 -9.70 4.18 -1.89
CA THR A 79 -9.31 5.41 -2.58
C THR A 79 -9.00 5.07 -4.03
N THR A 80 -9.45 5.93 -4.93
CA THR A 80 -9.11 5.84 -6.36
C THR A 80 -7.84 6.60 -6.71
N VAL A 81 -7.27 7.34 -5.75
CA VAL A 81 -6.18 8.26 -6.06
C VAL A 81 -4.88 7.51 -6.36
N ALA A 82 -4.63 6.34 -5.76
CA ALA A 82 -3.47 5.51 -6.12
C ALA A 82 -3.54 4.99 -7.57
N THR A 83 -4.72 4.56 -8.00
CA THR A 83 -4.95 4.12 -9.39
C THR A 83 -4.82 5.28 -10.37
N ASN A 84 -5.38 6.45 -10.04
CA ASN A 84 -5.27 7.63 -10.90
C ASN A 84 -3.82 8.12 -10.99
N ALA A 85 -3.09 8.13 -9.88
CA ALA A 85 -1.69 8.48 -9.89
C ALA A 85 -0.84 7.54 -10.74
N LEU A 86 -1.14 6.23 -10.73
CA LEU A 86 -0.50 5.26 -11.61
C LEU A 86 -0.82 5.53 -13.08
N LEU A 87 -2.09 5.79 -13.41
CA LEU A 87 -2.53 6.08 -14.78
C LEU A 87 -1.99 7.41 -15.31
N GLU A 88 -1.89 8.42 -14.45
CA GLU A 88 -1.39 9.76 -14.78
C GLU A 88 0.13 9.88 -14.63
N ARG A 89 0.82 8.81 -14.24
CA ARG A 89 2.26 8.80 -13.92
C ARG A 89 2.67 9.90 -12.92
N LYS A 90 1.80 10.19 -11.95
CA LYS A 90 2.05 11.16 -10.87
C LYS A 90 2.53 10.43 -9.63
N GLY A 91 3.76 9.93 -9.68
CA GLY A 91 4.46 9.32 -8.55
C GLY A 91 5.72 10.09 -8.18
N GLU A 92 6.35 9.68 -7.09
CA GLU A 92 7.70 10.14 -6.75
C GLU A 92 8.75 9.34 -7.55
N PRO A 93 9.94 9.92 -7.84
CA PRO A 93 11.04 9.20 -8.47
C PRO A 93 11.38 7.92 -7.72
N MET A 94 11.47 6.80 -8.44
CA MET A 94 11.76 5.49 -7.86
C MET A 94 12.95 4.81 -8.53
N ALA A 95 13.74 4.09 -7.74
CA ALA A 95 14.81 3.22 -8.22
C ALA A 95 14.41 1.74 -8.07
N LEU A 96 14.78 0.92 -9.05
CA LEU A 96 14.66 -0.53 -9.00
C LEU A 96 15.94 -1.12 -8.43
N VAL A 97 15.87 -1.69 -7.23
CA VAL A 97 16.95 -2.56 -6.75
C VAL A 97 16.71 -3.96 -7.32
N ILE A 98 17.72 -4.66 -7.82
CA ILE A 98 17.53 -6.00 -8.41
C ILE A 98 18.79 -6.86 -8.32
N THR A 99 18.65 -8.19 -8.38
CA THR A 99 19.77 -9.13 -8.45
C THR A 99 20.71 -8.75 -9.61
N LYS A 100 22.03 -8.76 -9.36
CA LYS A 100 23.03 -8.55 -10.39
C LYS A 100 22.88 -9.54 -11.55
N GLY A 101 22.89 -9.01 -12.77
CA GLY A 101 22.62 -9.72 -14.02
C GLY A 101 21.15 -9.71 -14.44
N PHE A 102 20.26 -9.08 -13.67
CA PHE A 102 18.83 -8.98 -13.97
C PHE A 102 18.35 -7.54 -14.19
N ARG A 103 19.27 -6.57 -14.39
CA ARG A 103 18.95 -5.15 -14.65
C ARG A 103 17.76 -4.92 -15.58
N ASP A 104 17.71 -5.66 -16.68
CA ASP A 104 16.73 -5.46 -17.75
C ASP A 104 15.51 -6.37 -17.62
N LEU A 105 15.34 -7.11 -16.52
CA LEU A 105 14.28 -8.11 -16.38
C LEU A 105 12.88 -7.49 -16.54
N LEU A 106 12.61 -6.37 -15.87
CA LEU A 106 11.33 -5.65 -16.01
C LEU A 106 11.21 -4.93 -17.36
N HIS A 107 12.35 -4.55 -17.97
CA HIS A 107 12.38 -3.97 -19.31
C HIS A 107 11.95 -4.96 -20.39
N ILE A 108 12.47 -6.19 -20.32
CA ILE A 108 12.12 -7.28 -21.22
C ILE A 108 10.68 -7.76 -20.96
N GLY A 109 10.27 -7.75 -19.69
CA GLY A 109 8.96 -8.22 -19.27
C GLY A 109 8.75 -9.70 -19.63
N ASN A 110 7.51 -10.08 -19.92
CA ASN A 110 7.14 -11.44 -20.29
C ASN A 110 7.09 -11.67 -21.82
N GLN A 111 7.55 -10.69 -22.61
CA GLN A 111 7.48 -10.69 -24.08
C GLN A 111 6.10 -11.01 -24.67
N SER A 112 5.02 -10.78 -23.92
CA SER A 112 3.66 -10.99 -24.43
C SER A 112 3.39 -9.99 -25.55
N ARG A 113 3.03 -10.49 -26.74
CA ARG A 113 2.62 -9.67 -27.88
C ARG A 113 1.12 -9.80 -28.09
N PRO A 114 0.32 -8.78 -27.75
CA PRO A 114 -1.12 -8.79 -28.00
C PRO A 114 -1.42 -8.98 -29.49
N ASN A 115 -0.64 -8.31 -30.36
CA ASN A 115 -0.69 -8.44 -31.81
C ASN A 115 0.63 -9.03 -32.31
N ILE A 116 0.67 -10.33 -32.57
CA ILE A 116 1.91 -11.04 -32.93
C ILE A 116 2.53 -10.62 -34.28
N PHE A 117 1.76 -9.96 -35.15
CA PHE A 117 2.19 -9.57 -36.50
C PHE A 117 2.56 -8.10 -36.65
N ASP A 118 2.39 -7.28 -35.60
CA ASP A 118 2.79 -5.88 -35.65
C ASP A 118 4.32 -5.77 -35.72
N LEU A 119 4.80 -5.07 -36.76
CA LEU A 119 6.23 -4.84 -36.99
C LEU A 119 6.80 -3.78 -36.03
N GLU A 120 5.95 -2.86 -35.56
CA GLU A 120 6.29 -1.83 -34.59
C GLU A 120 5.72 -2.22 -33.22
N ILE A 121 6.62 -2.56 -32.29
CA ILE A 121 6.25 -3.00 -30.95
C ILE A 121 6.37 -1.81 -30.02
N VAL A 122 5.23 -1.34 -29.50
CA VAL A 122 5.21 -0.31 -28.47
C VAL A 122 5.27 -0.98 -27.10
N SER A 123 6.42 -0.91 -26.45
CA SER A 123 6.56 -1.37 -25.06
C SER A 123 6.14 -0.26 -24.10
N PRO A 124 5.38 -0.55 -23.03
CA PRO A 124 5.09 0.43 -22.00
C PRO A 124 6.39 0.94 -21.35
N GLU A 125 6.44 2.24 -21.05
CA GLU A 125 7.52 2.80 -20.25
C GLU A 125 7.51 2.25 -18.83
N HIS A 126 8.69 2.17 -18.21
CA HIS A 126 8.86 1.73 -16.82
C HIS A 126 8.40 2.81 -15.83
N LEU A 127 8.16 2.38 -14.59
CA LEU A 127 7.87 3.29 -13.48
C LEU A 127 9.13 3.82 -12.80
N TYR A 128 10.26 3.12 -12.95
CA TYR A 128 11.54 3.48 -12.32
C TYR A 128 12.45 4.31 -13.22
N GLU A 129 13.26 5.16 -12.59
CA GLU A 129 14.23 6.04 -13.25
C GLU A 129 15.65 5.45 -13.24
N ASP A 130 16.00 4.70 -12.18
CA ASP A 130 17.33 4.09 -12.03
C ASP A 130 17.25 2.62 -11.61
N VAL A 131 18.32 1.86 -11.87
CA VAL A 131 18.43 0.44 -11.50
C VAL A 131 19.73 0.20 -10.75
N VAL A 132 19.60 -0.27 -9.51
CA VAL A 132 20.71 -0.65 -8.63
C VAL A 132 20.81 -2.16 -8.59
N GLU A 133 21.89 -2.70 -9.16
CA GLU A 133 22.16 -4.14 -9.10
C GLU A 133 22.88 -4.53 -7.81
N VAL A 134 22.40 -5.60 -7.16
CA VAL A 134 22.96 -6.10 -5.90
C VAL A 134 23.52 -7.50 -6.08
N GLU A 135 24.70 -7.73 -5.51
CA GLU A 135 25.32 -9.06 -5.46
C GLU A 135 24.61 -9.94 -4.43
N GLU A 136 23.49 -10.49 -4.84
CA GLU A 136 22.67 -11.43 -4.06
C GLU A 136 22.31 -12.63 -4.95
N ARG A 137 22.05 -13.78 -4.32
CA ARG A 137 21.49 -14.94 -5.04
C ARG A 137 20.82 -15.90 -4.08
N LEU A 138 19.56 -16.22 -4.35
CA LEU A 138 18.84 -17.32 -3.74
C LEU A 138 18.92 -18.60 -4.56
N VAL A 139 19.17 -19.72 -3.90
CA VAL A 139 19.19 -21.06 -4.50
C VAL A 139 18.35 -22.01 -3.67
N LEU A 140 17.45 -22.75 -4.31
CA LEU A 140 16.72 -23.85 -3.69
C LEU A 140 17.69 -24.99 -3.38
N HIS A 141 17.70 -25.45 -2.13
CA HIS A 141 18.52 -26.56 -1.71
C HIS A 141 17.86 -27.88 -2.10
N GLN A 142 18.12 -28.31 -3.33
CA GLN A 142 17.62 -29.55 -3.91
C GLN A 142 18.79 -30.43 -4.38
N PRO A 143 18.66 -31.77 -4.37
CA PRO A 143 19.74 -32.67 -4.81
C PRO A 143 20.18 -32.47 -6.26
N SER A 144 19.29 -31.94 -7.11
CA SER A 144 19.54 -31.63 -8.52
C SER A 144 20.21 -30.27 -8.73
N CYS A 145 20.34 -29.44 -7.69
CA CYS A 145 20.91 -28.11 -7.80
C CYS A 145 22.43 -28.20 -8.03
N GLN A 146 22.88 -27.64 -9.15
CA GLN A 146 24.29 -27.58 -9.52
C GLN A 146 24.97 -26.28 -9.05
N LEU A 147 24.20 -25.34 -8.50
CA LEU A 147 24.73 -24.09 -7.97
C LEU A 147 25.22 -24.29 -6.54
N SER A 148 26.49 -24.01 -6.31
CA SER A 148 27.08 -23.94 -4.97
C SER A 148 27.04 -22.49 -4.47
N VAL A 149 26.30 -22.26 -3.38
CA VAL A 149 26.32 -20.97 -2.69
C VAL A 149 26.89 -21.19 -1.29
N ASN A 150 27.94 -20.44 -0.96
CA ASN A 150 28.55 -20.48 0.36
C ASN A 150 27.77 -19.54 1.30
N ALA A 151 26.56 -19.96 1.66
CA ALA A 151 25.65 -19.23 2.51
C ALA A 151 24.91 -20.20 3.44
N GLU A 152 24.37 -19.66 4.53
CA GLU A 152 23.56 -20.43 5.47
C GLU A 152 22.29 -20.99 4.79
N VAL A 153 21.93 -22.22 5.15
CA VAL A 153 20.69 -22.85 4.68
C VAL A 153 19.57 -22.48 5.64
N VAL A 154 18.56 -21.77 5.15
CA VAL A 154 17.38 -21.37 5.90
C VAL A 154 16.16 -22.16 5.42
N VAL A 155 15.25 -22.49 6.34
CA VAL A 155 13.96 -23.13 6.02
C VAL A 155 12.90 -22.04 5.88
N GLY A 156 12.26 -21.94 4.71
CA GLY A 156 11.18 -21.02 4.46
C GLY A 156 9.89 -21.39 5.19
N THR A 157 8.94 -20.46 5.25
CA THR A 157 7.62 -20.66 5.89
C THR A 157 6.76 -21.75 5.25
N THR A 158 7.06 -22.10 3.99
CA THR A 158 6.44 -23.20 3.23
C THR A 158 7.18 -24.53 3.39
N GLY A 159 8.28 -24.58 4.16
CA GLY A 159 9.07 -25.77 4.44
C GLY A 159 10.22 -26.04 3.46
N GLU A 160 10.40 -25.20 2.43
CA GLU A 160 11.52 -25.35 1.49
C GLU A 160 12.84 -24.89 2.09
N LYS A 161 13.93 -25.58 1.75
CA LYS A 161 15.29 -25.22 2.16
C LYS A 161 15.92 -24.33 1.09
N VAL A 162 16.46 -23.19 1.49
CA VAL A 162 17.11 -22.23 0.60
C VAL A 162 18.48 -21.84 1.12
N SER A 163 19.42 -21.58 0.23
CA SER A 163 20.76 -21.07 0.54
C SER A 163 21.04 -19.84 -0.31
N GLY A 164 21.44 -18.74 0.30
CA GLY A 164 21.71 -17.50 -0.42
C GLY A 164 22.16 -16.34 0.45
N VAL A 165 22.90 -15.41 -0.15
CA VAL A 165 23.03 -14.06 0.41
C VAL A 165 21.81 -13.31 -0.10
N LEU A 166 20.89 -13.00 0.80
CA LEU A 166 19.65 -12.29 0.49
C LEU A 166 19.85 -10.81 0.78
N THR A 167 19.96 -10.00 -0.26
CA THR A 167 19.86 -8.53 -0.10
C THR A 167 18.55 -8.10 -0.74
N PHE A 168 17.58 -7.71 0.09
CA PHE A 168 16.24 -7.38 -0.41
C PHE A 168 16.26 -6.10 -1.27
N VAL A 169 15.47 -6.17 -2.34
CA VAL A 169 15.09 -5.09 -3.24
C VAL A 169 14.21 -4.09 -2.49
N PHE A 170 14.68 -2.85 -2.30
CA PHE A 170 13.84 -1.77 -1.81
C PHE A 170 12.96 -1.21 -2.91
N TYR A 171 11.68 -1.00 -2.60
CA TYR A 171 10.82 -0.06 -3.33
C TYR A 171 10.97 1.31 -2.65
N LEU A 172 11.41 2.32 -3.40
CA LEU A 172 11.33 3.71 -2.94
C LEU A 172 9.86 4.14 -2.77
N THR A 173 9.66 5.04 -1.82
CA THR A 173 8.40 5.48 -1.19
C THR A 173 7.24 5.77 -2.15
N PHE A 174 6.12 5.08 -1.95
CA PHE A 174 4.80 5.55 -2.40
C PHE A 174 4.32 6.65 -1.45
N ASN A 175 4.65 7.92 -1.73
CA ASN A 175 3.98 9.03 -1.07
C ASN A 175 2.73 9.42 -1.84
N LEU A 176 1.84 8.44 -2.01
CA LEU A 176 0.57 8.66 -2.66
C LEU A 176 -0.50 8.74 -1.56
N ILE A 177 -0.81 10.01 -1.24
CA ILE A 177 -2.10 10.47 -0.71
C ILE A 177 -2.26 10.28 0.79
N THR A 178 -1.74 11.23 1.56
CA THR A 178 -2.48 12.08 2.50
C THR A 178 -1.48 12.97 3.24
N ASN A 179 -1.91 14.13 3.74
CA ASN A 179 -1.23 14.88 4.80
C ASN A 179 -1.28 14.10 6.15
N ALA A 180 -0.84 12.85 6.10
CA ALA A 180 -0.37 12.06 7.20
C ALA A 180 1.02 11.64 6.77
N GLU A 181 2.06 12.25 7.34
CA GLU A 181 3.44 11.77 7.20
C GLU A 181 3.46 10.30 7.62
N MET A 182 3.43 9.42 6.62
CA MET A 182 3.69 8.00 6.74
C MET A 182 4.72 7.69 5.67
N ALA A 183 5.91 8.27 5.83
CA ALA A 183 7.12 7.68 5.27
C ALA A 183 7.35 6.37 6.04
N VAL A 184 6.73 5.28 5.58
CA VAL A 184 6.93 3.96 6.18
C VAL A 184 8.23 3.39 5.62
N GLY A 185 9.36 3.78 6.22
CA GLY A 185 10.58 2.98 6.14
C GLY A 185 10.32 1.67 6.88
N THR A 186 9.97 0.60 6.15
CA THR A 186 9.82 -0.71 6.76
C THR A 186 11.14 -1.46 6.65
N THR A 187 11.81 -1.68 7.77
CA THR A 187 12.93 -2.63 7.86
C THR A 187 12.36 -3.94 8.40
N VAL A 188 12.23 -4.96 7.56
CA VAL A 188 11.78 -6.29 7.99
C VAL A 188 12.98 -7.20 8.17
N ASP A 189 13.30 -7.55 9.42
CA ASP A 189 14.32 -8.56 9.74
C ASP A 189 13.66 -9.94 9.89
N MET A 190 13.71 -10.73 8.83
CA MET A 190 13.02 -12.03 8.77
C MET A 190 13.83 -13.20 9.35
N VAL A 191 15.05 -12.99 9.86
CA VAL A 191 15.82 -14.09 10.51
C VAL A 191 15.18 -14.50 11.84
N SER A 192 14.42 -13.60 12.47
CA SER A 192 13.73 -13.84 13.74
C SER A 192 12.20 -13.98 13.62
N GLY A 193 11.62 -13.74 12.44
CA GLY A 193 10.17 -13.62 12.26
C GLY A 193 9.56 -12.41 12.99
N VAL A 194 10.37 -11.45 13.45
CA VAL A 194 9.92 -10.25 14.14
C VAL A 194 9.92 -9.08 13.15
N VAL A 195 8.71 -8.65 12.77
CA VAL A 195 8.51 -7.37 12.10
C VAL A 195 8.82 -6.27 13.11
N THR A 196 9.98 -5.62 12.98
CA THR A 196 10.36 -4.51 13.84
C THR A 196 10.08 -3.21 13.09
N PHE A 197 9.01 -2.52 13.47
CA PHE A 197 8.78 -1.15 13.05
C PHE A 197 9.86 -0.29 13.71
N VAL A 198 10.79 0.25 12.93
CA VAL A 198 11.71 1.28 13.41
C VAL A 198 11.14 2.62 12.98
N PRO A 199 10.41 3.34 13.85
CA PRO A 199 10.14 4.74 13.60
C PRO A 199 11.47 5.48 13.77
N ASP A 200 12.15 5.81 12.67
CA ASP A 200 13.26 6.75 12.79
C ASP A 200 12.70 8.15 13.03
N LEU A 201 12.61 8.43 14.34
CA LEU A 201 12.58 9.73 14.97
C LEU A 201 13.88 10.47 14.64
N THR A 202 13.84 11.34 13.64
CA THR A 202 14.64 12.57 13.68
C THR A 202 13.89 13.66 12.91
N TRP A 203 13.60 14.74 13.63
CA TRP A 203 12.77 15.90 13.28
C TRP A 203 13.30 16.72 12.10
#